data_AF-A0A7J8WM32-F1
#
_entry.id   AF-A0A7J8WM32-F1
#
_cell.length_a   1.000
_cell.length_b   1.000
_cell.length_c   1.000
_cell.angle_alpha   90.00
_cell.angle_beta   90.00
_cell.angle_gamma   90.00
#
_symmetry.space_group_name_H-M   'P 1'
#
loop_
_entity.id
_entity.type
_entity.pdbx_description
1 polymer ?
#
loop_
_entity_poly.entity_id
_entity_poly.type
_entity_poly.pdbx_seq_one_letter_code
_entity_poly.pdbx_strand_id
1 'polypeptide(L)'
;MANLRNKKSSSVYTFVFSLFPLLFSVSHSTSIHDVLVSRGLPAGLLPKEVKSYTLAEDGSLEVLLDGPCLTKYENRVFFDSVVRANLTYGSLIGVVGLTQEELFLWLPVKDIIVDDPKSGLILFDIGVAHKQLSLSLFEEPPHCKPQGKPFSFPIFSSSETENLFIKERMLKNEGRKEKGLEAVR
;
A
#
# COMPACT_ATOMS: atom_id res chain seq x y z
N MET A 1 22.57 -30.89 63.87
CA MET A 1 22.37 -30.18 62.59
C MET A 1 22.58 -28.68 62.81
N ALA A 2 23.29 -28.04 61.88
CA ALA A 2 23.67 -26.61 61.68
C ALA A 2 23.16 -25.54 62.70
N ASN A 3 24.03 -24.73 63.34
CA ASN A 3 24.74 -23.51 62.83
C ASN A 3 23.75 -22.35 62.49
N LEU A 4 23.92 -21.04 62.73
CA LEU A 4 24.96 -20.09 63.18
C LEU A 4 24.19 -18.76 63.50
N ARG A 5 24.47 -18.07 64.60
CA ARG A 5 25.37 -16.91 64.71
C ARG A 5 24.77 -15.54 64.26
N ASN A 6 24.71 -14.67 65.26
CA ASN A 6 24.99 -13.22 65.28
C ASN A 6 23.88 -12.17 65.03
N LYS A 7 23.72 -11.36 66.08
CA LYS A 7 23.05 -10.07 66.19
C LYS A 7 24.06 -8.96 65.84
N LYS A 8 23.81 -8.13 64.83
CA LYS A 8 24.55 -6.87 64.58
C LYS A 8 23.66 -5.96 63.73
N SER A 9 23.06 -4.93 64.33
CA SER A 9 23.60 -3.58 64.54
C SER A 9 23.04 -2.65 63.47
N SER A 10 22.21 -1.72 63.94
CA SER A 10 21.66 -0.61 63.21
C SER A 10 22.76 0.16 62.48
N SER A 11 22.59 0.40 61.18
CA SER A 11 23.23 1.52 60.50
C SER A 11 22.38 1.93 59.30
N VAL A 12 21.98 3.19 59.33
CA VAL A 12 21.09 3.91 58.45
C VAL A 12 21.51 3.73 56.98
N TYR A 13 20.75 2.96 56.20
CA TYR A 13 20.81 2.98 54.75
C TYR A 13 19.57 3.68 54.22
N THR A 14 19.79 4.89 53.74
CA THR A 14 18.83 5.81 53.16
C THR A 14 17.96 5.14 52.10
N PHE A 15 16.66 5.13 52.39
CA PHE A 15 15.55 4.94 51.46
C PHE A 15 15.66 5.92 50.29
N VAL A 16 16.23 5.49 49.16
CA VAL A 16 15.93 6.05 47.84
C VAL A 16 15.85 4.90 46.84
N PHE A 17 14.96 3.95 47.10
CA PHE A 17 14.41 3.11 46.03
C PHE A 17 13.37 3.98 45.33
N SER A 18 13.88 4.97 44.57
CA SER A 18 13.08 5.84 43.71
C SER A 18 12.40 4.95 42.68
N LEU A 19 11.18 4.58 43.03
CA LEU A 19 10.17 3.95 42.21
C LEU A 19 9.76 4.98 41.13
N PHE A 20 10.63 5.19 40.15
CA PHE A 20 10.22 5.77 38.89
C PHE A 20 10.54 4.71 37.86
N PRO A 21 9.59 3.84 37.48
CA PRO A 21 9.74 3.18 36.20
C PRO A 21 9.87 4.35 35.23
N LEU A 22 11.06 4.48 34.62
CA LEU A 22 11.22 5.31 33.45
C LEU A 22 10.15 4.80 32.49
N LEU A 23 9.03 5.53 32.42
CA LEU A 23 8.10 5.47 31.32
C LEU A 23 8.91 6.02 30.15
N PHE A 24 9.82 5.20 29.64
CA PHE A 24 10.30 5.32 28.30
C PHE A 24 9.05 5.07 27.46
N SER A 25 8.35 6.15 27.12
CA SER A 25 7.47 6.17 25.98
C SER A 25 8.37 5.87 24.79
N VAL A 26 8.55 4.57 24.50
CA VAL A 26 9.12 4.15 23.23
C VAL A 26 8.13 4.64 22.21
N SER A 27 8.43 5.80 21.62
CA SER A 27 7.77 6.28 20.41
C SER A 27 8.20 5.33 19.30
N HIS A 28 7.54 4.17 19.23
CA HIS A 28 7.54 3.35 18.04
C HIS A 28 6.93 4.22 16.95
N SER A 29 7.73 4.61 15.97
CA SER A 29 7.19 5.03 14.69
C SER A 29 6.40 3.83 14.17
N THR A 30 5.08 3.87 14.31
CA THR A 30 4.20 2.82 13.80
C THR A 30 4.41 2.74 12.31
N SER A 31 4.73 1.55 11.80
CA SER A 31 4.81 1.35 10.37
C SER A 31 3.43 1.54 9.76
N ILE A 32 3.33 1.98 8.50
CA ILE A 32 2.04 2.02 7.82
C ILE A 32 1.38 0.64 7.78
N HIS A 33 2.19 -0.41 7.70
CA HIS A 33 1.73 -1.80 7.76
C HIS A 33 1.04 -2.11 9.10
N ASP A 34 1.55 -1.60 10.22
CA ASP A 34 0.93 -1.76 11.54
C ASP A 34 -0.39 -1.00 11.62
N VAL A 35 -0.45 0.19 11.01
CA VAL A 35 -1.68 0.99 10.94
C VAL A 35 -2.76 0.25 10.14
N LEU A 36 -2.42 -0.35 8.99
CA LEU A 36 -3.36 -1.18 8.22
C LEU A 36 -3.89 -2.35 9.05
N VAL A 37 -3.00 -3.08 9.72
CA VAL A 37 -3.38 -4.22 10.59
C VAL A 37 -4.28 -3.76 11.74
N SER A 38 -3.99 -2.62 12.37
CA SER A 38 -4.83 -2.06 13.43
C SER A 38 -6.24 -1.70 12.96
N ARG A 39 -6.41 -1.45 11.66
CA ARG A 39 -7.70 -1.19 11.01
C ARG A 39 -8.31 -2.43 10.37
N GLY A 40 -7.79 -3.63 10.65
CA GLY A 40 -8.36 -4.89 10.14
C GLY A 40 -8.01 -5.18 8.68
N LEU A 41 -7.00 -4.50 8.13
CA LEU A 41 -6.49 -4.73 6.78
C LEU A 41 -5.15 -5.46 6.82
N PRO A 42 -4.87 -6.33 5.83
CA PRO A 42 -3.59 -7.03 5.79
C PRO A 42 -2.42 -6.07 5.50
N ALA A 43 -1.28 -6.31 6.14
CA ALA A 43 -0.10 -5.46 6.05
C ALA A 43 0.42 -5.29 4.61
N GLY A 44 0.32 -6.34 3.80
CA GLY A 44 0.88 -6.40 2.45
C GLY A 44 0.01 -5.82 1.34
N LEU A 45 -1.03 -5.03 1.67
CA LEU A 45 -1.70 -4.19 0.68
C LEU A 45 -0.79 -3.12 0.07
N LEU A 46 0.22 -2.69 0.83
CA LEU A 46 1.22 -1.74 0.40
C LEU A 46 2.60 -2.42 0.32
N PRO A 47 3.48 -1.95 -0.58
CA PRO A 47 4.84 -2.46 -0.67
C PRO A 47 5.67 -2.08 0.57
N LYS A 48 6.80 -2.76 0.78
CA LYS A 48 7.75 -2.47 1.87
C LYS A 48 8.41 -1.09 1.73
N GLU A 49 8.61 -0.62 0.51
CA GLU A 49 9.35 0.59 0.17
C GLU A 49 8.50 1.87 0.31
N VAL A 50 7.98 2.09 1.51
CA VAL A 50 7.25 3.31 1.90
C VAL A 50 8.21 4.31 2.51
N LYS A 51 8.25 5.51 1.95
CA LYS A 51 9.10 6.60 2.42
C LYS A 51 8.51 7.32 3.64
N SER A 52 7.22 7.62 3.59
CA SER A 52 6.48 8.26 4.67
C SER A 52 4.98 8.10 4.47
N TYR A 53 4.20 8.26 5.54
CA TYR A 53 2.74 8.33 5.44
C TYR A 53 2.20 9.44 6.34
N THR A 54 1.00 9.91 6.02
CA THR A 54 0.22 10.84 6.82
C THR A 54 -1.19 10.30 6.91
N LEU A 55 -1.69 10.15 8.15
CA LEU A 55 -3.07 9.78 8.43
C LEU A 55 -3.73 10.94 9.18
N ALA A 56 -4.76 11.51 8.58
CA ALA A 56 -5.56 12.56 9.20
C ALA A 56 -6.67 11.99 10.09
N GLU A 57 -7.21 12.82 10.97
CA GLU A 57 -8.25 12.42 11.94
C GLU A 57 -9.58 12.02 11.27
N ASP A 58 -9.83 12.53 10.06
CA ASP A 58 -10.98 12.21 9.22
C ASP A 58 -10.86 10.85 8.51
N GLY A 59 -9.74 10.14 8.69
CA GLY A 59 -9.44 8.87 8.02
C GLY A 59 -8.70 9.03 6.69
N SER A 60 -8.44 10.25 6.22
CA SER A 60 -7.68 10.47 4.99
C SER A 60 -6.23 10.01 5.15
N LEU A 61 -5.84 9.02 4.36
CA LEU A 61 -4.52 8.41 4.32
C LEU A 61 -3.79 8.82 3.04
N GLU A 62 -2.59 9.35 3.18
CA GLU A 62 -1.66 9.60 2.08
C GLU A 62 -0.33 8.89 2.37
N VAL A 63 0.12 8.09 1.41
CA VAL A 63 1.33 7.28 1.49
C VAL A 63 2.27 7.72 0.38
N LEU A 64 3.50 8.06 0.74
CA LEU A 64 4.56 8.42 -0.18
C LEU A 64 5.52 7.23 -0.31
N LEU A 65 5.69 6.74 -1.52
CA LEU A 65 6.68 5.73 -1.88
C LEU A 65 7.97 6.39 -2.36
N ASP A 66 9.07 5.63 -2.37
CA ASP A 66 10.36 6.14 -2.90
C ASP A 66 10.29 6.48 -4.41
N GLY A 67 9.35 5.89 -5.14
CA GLY A 67 9.10 6.14 -6.55
C GLY A 67 7.96 5.28 -7.09
N PRO A 68 7.53 5.51 -8.35
CA PRO A 68 6.54 4.65 -8.98
C PRO A 68 7.17 3.28 -9.22
N CYS A 69 6.44 2.23 -8.90
CA CYS A 69 7.01 0.89 -8.85
C CYS A 69 5.99 -0.19 -9.22
N LEU A 70 6.51 -1.31 -9.71
CA LEU A 70 5.70 -2.44 -10.14
C LEU A 70 6.00 -3.64 -9.26
N THR A 71 4.93 -4.26 -8.77
CA THR A 71 4.96 -5.49 -7.99
C THR A 71 4.04 -6.53 -8.60
N LYS A 72 4.13 -7.75 -8.10
CA LYS A 72 3.31 -8.87 -8.54
C LYS A 72 2.72 -9.57 -7.32
N TYR A 73 1.39 -9.61 -7.28
CA TYR A 73 0.62 -10.47 -6.37
C TYR A 73 0.12 -11.67 -7.20
N GLU A 74 -1.20 -11.83 -7.33
CA GLU A 74 -1.79 -12.68 -8.36
C GLU A 74 -1.52 -12.09 -9.76
N ASN A 75 -1.85 -10.82 -9.95
CA ASN A 75 -1.56 -10.04 -11.16
C ASN A 75 -0.48 -8.98 -10.91
N ARG A 76 -0.01 -8.33 -11.99
CA ARG A 76 0.87 -7.17 -11.89
C ARG A 76 0.09 -5.99 -11.32
N VAL A 77 0.67 -5.34 -10.33
CA VAL A 77 0.12 -4.15 -9.67
C VAL A 77 1.16 -3.05 -9.75
N PHE A 78 0.72 -1.88 -10.15
CA PHE A 78 1.52 -0.68 -10.28
C PHE A 78 1.07 0.35 -9.26
N PHE A 79 2.04 0.83 -8.50
CA PHE A 79 1.88 1.86 -7.49
C PHE A 79 2.51 3.16 -7.99
N ASP A 80 1.76 4.24 -7.90
CA ASP A 80 2.29 5.60 -8.09
C ASP A 80 3.15 6.01 -6.89
N SER A 81 3.96 7.07 -7.08
CA SER A 81 4.75 7.63 -5.98
C SER A 81 3.91 8.10 -4.79
N VAL A 82 2.67 8.52 -5.05
CA VAL A 82 1.74 8.98 -4.02
C VAL A 82 0.47 8.16 -4.12
N VAL A 83 0.12 7.48 -3.04
CA VAL A 83 -1.11 6.71 -2.90
C VAL A 83 -2.01 7.41 -1.90
N ARG A 84 -3.26 7.66 -2.27
CA ARG A 84 -4.26 8.30 -1.40
C ARG A 84 -5.47 7.39 -1.24
N ALA A 85 -6.06 7.38 -0.05
CA ALA A 85 -7.28 6.64 0.24
C ALA A 85 -7.93 7.18 1.53
N ASN A 86 -9.19 6.84 1.76
CA ASN A 86 -9.83 6.98 3.06
C ASN A 86 -9.77 5.63 3.79
N LEU A 87 -9.07 5.60 4.92
CA LEU A 87 -8.86 4.42 5.73
C LEU A 87 -9.94 4.30 6.79
N THR A 88 -10.80 3.30 6.66
CA THR A 88 -11.79 2.93 7.67
C THR A 88 -11.53 1.51 8.18
N TYR A 89 -12.33 1.05 9.15
CA TYR A 89 -12.15 -0.31 9.65
C TYR A 89 -12.55 -1.33 8.58
N GLY A 90 -11.62 -2.22 8.22
CA GLY A 90 -11.78 -3.25 7.21
C GLY A 90 -11.81 -2.73 5.78
N SER A 91 -11.57 -1.44 5.52
CA SER A 91 -11.59 -0.93 4.14
C SER A 91 -10.70 0.28 3.87
N LEU A 92 -10.23 0.35 2.62
CA LEU A 92 -9.61 1.52 1.98
C LEU A 92 -10.53 1.97 0.86
N ILE A 93 -11.11 3.15 0.99
CA ILE A 93 -12.12 3.69 0.07
C ILE A 93 -11.52 4.83 -0.73
N GLY A 94 -11.87 4.96 -2.01
CA GLY A 94 -11.42 6.07 -2.86
C GLY A 94 -9.91 6.05 -3.09
N VAL A 95 -9.35 4.86 -3.27
CA VAL A 95 -7.94 4.63 -3.58
C VAL A 95 -7.57 5.33 -4.90
N VAL A 96 -6.47 6.09 -4.84
CA VAL A 96 -5.84 6.77 -5.97
C VAL A 96 -4.35 6.42 -5.95
N GLY A 97 -3.78 6.19 -7.13
CA GLY A 97 -2.38 5.82 -7.27
C GLY A 97 -2.12 4.31 -7.24
N LEU A 98 -3.17 3.49 -7.33
CA LEU A 98 -3.10 2.04 -7.43
C LEU A 98 -3.78 1.55 -8.71
N THR A 99 -3.03 0.84 -9.54
CA THR A 99 -3.57 0.22 -10.76
C THR A 99 -3.14 -1.23 -10.85
N GLN A 100 -4.05 -2.09 -11.32
CA GLN A 100 -3.80 -3.51 -11.48
C GLN A 100 -4.00 -3.90 -12.94
N GLU A 101 -3.19 -4.84 -13.42
CA GLU A 101 -3.39 -5.43 -14.73
C GLU A 101 -4.48 -6.51 -14.69
N GLU A 102 -5.46 -6.38 -15.57
CA GLU A 102 -6.52 -7.36 -15.80
C GLU A 102 -6.74 -7.54 -17.31
N LEU A 103 -6.73 -8.77 -17.80
CA LEU A 103 -6.88 -9.08 -19.24
C LEU A 103 -6.05 -8.17 -20.17
N PHE A 104 -4.80 -7.88 -19.81
CA PHE A 104 -3.86 -7.00 -20.53
C PHE A 104 -4.19 -5.49 -20.49
N LEU A 105 -5.15 -5.07 -19.67
CA LEU A 105 -5.54 -3.68 -19.45
C LEU A 105 -5.15 -3.25 -18.03
N TRP A 106 -4.75 -1.99 -17.86
CA TRP A 106 -4.49 -1.42 -16.54
C TRP A 106 -5.76 -0.77 -16.01
N LEU A 107 -6.32 -1.34 -14.95
CA LEU A 107 -7.54 -0.87 -14.32
C LEU A 107 -7.23 -0.24 -12.96
N PRO A 108 -7.83 0.91 -12.63
CA PRO A 108 -7.63 1.54 -11.33
C PRO A 108 -8.33 0.72 -10.24
N VAL A 109 -7.67 0.55 -9.10
CA VAL A 109 -8.31 0.03 -7.89
C VAL A 109 -8.93 1.22 -7.16
N LYS A 110 -10.23 1.15 -6.90
CA LYS A 110 -11.02 2.19 -6.24
C LYS A 110 -11.21 1.89 -4.77
N ASP A 111 -11.68 0.70 -4.44
CA ASP A 111 -11.96 0.34 -3.06
C ASP A 111 -11.37 -1.04 -2.75
N ILE A 112 -10.94 -1.23 -1.50
CA ILE A 112 -10.45 -2.51 -0.99
C ILE A 112 -11.20 -2.78 0.31
N ILE A 113 -11.92 -3.90 0.39
CA ILE A 113 -12.85 -4.20 1.49
C ILE A 113 -12.65 -5.63 1.99
N VAL A 114 -12.59 -5.79 3.31
CA VAL A 114 -12.57 -7.08 4.01
C VAL A 114 -13.89 -7.22 4.76
N ASP A 115 -14.86 -7.91 4.16
CA ASP A 115 -16.20 -8.08 4.74
C ASP A 115 -16.19 -9.02 5.96
N ASP A 116 -15.52 -10.17 5.84
CA ASP A 116 -15.41 -11.13 6.92
C ASP A 116 -13.97 -11.67 7.00
N PRO A 117 -13.22 -11.41 8.10
CA PRO A 117 -11.84 -11.85 8.23
C PRO A 117 -11.69 -13.38 8.34
N LYS A 118 -12.76 -14.12 8.65
CA LYS A 118 -12.74 -15.59 8.72
C LYS A 118 -12.93 -16.23 7.35
N SER A 119 -13.60 -15.54 6.42
CA SER A 119 -13.76 -15.99 5.03
C SER A 119 -12.42 -16.16 4.31
N GLY A 120 -11.38 -15.44 4.75
CA GLY A 120 -10.08 -15.46 4.09
C GLY A 120 -10.06 -14.67 2.79
N LEU A 121 -11.07 -13.85 2.51
CA LEU A 121 -11.24 -13.13 1.25
C LEU A 121 -11.17 -11.62 1.42
N ILE A 122 -10.72 -10.95 0.36
CA ILE A 122 -10.68 -9.50 0.22
C ILE A 122 -11.23 -9.09 -1.15
N LEU A 123 -12.01 -8.03 -1.16
CA LEU A 123 -12.71 -7.52 -2.34
C LEU A 123 -12.01 -6.27 -2.85
N PHE A 124 -11.68 -6.25 -4.13
CA PHE A 124 -11.10 -5.12 -4.83
C PHE A 124 -12.11 -4.58 -5.84
N ASP A 125 -12.55 -3.34 -5.69
CA ASP A 125 -13.33 -2.64 -6.70
C ASP A 125 -12.37 -2.06 -7.74
N ILE A 126 -12.48 -2.54 -8.99
CA ILE A 126 -11.67 -2.07 -10.13
C ILE A 126 -12.44 -1.09 -11.03
N GLY A 127 -13.50 -0.46 -10.50
CA GLY A 127 -14.39 0.49 -11.14
C GLY A 127 -15.42 -0.12 -12.09
N VAL A 128 -15.05 -1.18 -12.81
CA VAL A 128 -15.94 -1.91 -13.74
C VAL A 128 -16.55 -3.17 -13.15
N ALA A 129 -15.89 -3.75 -12.14
CA ALA A 129 -16.28 -5.00 -11.50
C ALA A 129 -15.63 -5.10 -10.11
N HIS A 130 -16.06 -6.08 -9.32
CA HIS A 130 -15.41 -6.47 -8.08
C HIS A 130 -14.61 -7.75 -8.28
N LYS A 131 -13.38 -7.77 -7.78
CA LYS A 131 -12.49 -8.93 -7.79
C LYS A 131 -12.33 -9.48 -6.38
N GLN A 132 -12.49 -10.78 -6.23
CA GLN A 132 -12.23 -11.49 -4.98
C GLN A 132 -10.83 -12.07 -5.00
N LEU A 133 -10.06 -11.79 -3.96
CA LEU A 133 -8.69 -12.27 -3.78
C LEU A 133 -8.57 -12.93 -2.40
N SER A 134 -7.59 -13.81 -2.24
CA SER A 134 -7.31 -14.42 -0.94
C SER A 134 -6.51 -13.46 -0.05
N LEU A 135 -6.90 -13.34 1.22
CA LEU A 135 -6.20 -12.52 2.22
C LEU A 135 -4.73 -12.91 2.37
N SER A 136 -4.42 -14.20 2.25
CA SER A 136 -3.05 -14.70 2.37
C SER A 136 -2.09 -14.19 1.30
N LEU A 137 -2.59 -13.69 0.16
CA LEU A 137 -1.75 -13.02 -0.84
C LEU A 137 -1.18 -11.69 -0.33
N PHE A 138 -1.77 -11.12 0.72
CA PHE A 138 -1.44 -9.81 1.26
C PHE A 138 -0.92 -9.88 2.70
N GLU A 139 -0.70 -11.06 3.27
CA GLU A 139 -0.13 -11.19 4.62
C GLU A 139 1.29 -10.63 4.69
N GLU A 140 2.11 -10.92 3.68
CA GLU A 140 3.48 -10.42 3.60
C GLU A 140 3.60 -9.25 2.60
N PRO A 141 4.12 -8.08 3.03
CA PRO A 141 4.38 -6.97 2.14
C PRO A 141 5.40 -7.32 1.04
N PRO A 142 5.08 -7.12 -0.25
CA PRO A 142 6.00 -7.42 -1.32
C PRO A 142 7.06 -6.31 -1.48
N HIS A 143 8.18 -6.68 -2.09
CA HIS A 143 9.19 -5.71 -2.52
C HIS A 143 8.79 -5.07 -3.84
N CYS A 144 8.76 -3.75 -3.87
CA CYS A 144 8.50 -2.97 -5.06
C CYS A 144 9.80 -2.74 -5.85
N LYS A 145 9.76 -3.05 -7.14
CA LYS A 145 10.89 -2.75 -8.02
C LYS A 145 10.67 -1.37 -8.65
N PRO A 146 11.60 -0.42 -8.45
CA PRO A 146 11.48 0.88 -9.08
C PRO A 146 11.49 0.71 -10.60
N GLN A 147 10.52 1.32 -11.27
CA GLN A 147 10.50 1.32 -12.72
C GLN A 147 11.55 2.32 -13.21
N GLY A 148 12.57 1.84 -13.94
CA GLY A 148 13.69 2.65 -14.40
C GLY A 148 13.33 3.75 -15.41
N LYS A 149 12.06 3.86 -15.83
CA LYS A 149 11.49 4.91 -16.68
C LYS A 149 10.00 5.05 -16.37
N PRO A 150 9.41 6.27 -16.38
CA PRO A 150 7.97 6.44 -16.22
C PRO A 150 7.26 5.70 -17.35
N PHE A 151 6.52 4.65 -16.99
CA PHE A 151 5.62 4.00 -17.92
C PHE A 151 4.49 4.99 -18.19
N SER A 152 4.46 5.56 -19.39
CA SER A 152 3.31 6.30 -19.90
C SER A 152 2.19 5.31 -20.20
N PHE A 153 1.58 4.74 -19.16
CA PHE A 153 0.29 4.08 -19.34
C PHE A 153 -0.76 5.18 -19.53
N PRO A 154 -1.68 5.04 -20.49
CA PRO A 154 -2.89 5.86 -20.50
C PRO A 154 -3.72 5.44 -19.29
N ILE A 155 -3.50 6.11 -18.15
CA ILE A 155 -4.39 6.03 -17.01
C ILE A 155 -5.72 6.60 -17.48
N PHE A 156 -6.78 5.80 -17.44
CA PHE A 156 -8.14 6.26 -17.67
C PHE A 156 -8.55 7.14 -16.47
N SER A 157 -8.04 8.37 -16.43
CA SER A 157 -8.51 9.42 -15.54
C SER A 157 -9.65 10.14 -16.25
N SER A 158 -10.85 10.02 -15.69
CA SER A 158 -12.03 10.75 -16.12
C SER A 158 -11.86 12.24 -15.80
N SER A 159 -11.50 13.05 -16.80
CA SER A 159 -12.20 14.30 -17.18
C SER A 159 -11.38 15.30 -18.01
N GLU A 160 -10.07 15.15 -18.20
CA GLU A 160 -9.28 16.13 -18.98
C GLU A 160 -8.53 15.54 -20.19
N THR A 161 -8.55 14.21 -20.37
CA THR A 161 -7.74 13.50 -21.38
C THR A 161 -8.45 13.26 -22.73
N GLU A 162 -9.75 13.55 -22.88
CA GLU A 162 -10.47 13.34 -24.14
C GLU A 162 -9.87 14.17 -25.30
N ASN A 163 -9.44 15.40 -25.02
CA ASN A 163 -8.92 16.29 -26.07
C ASN A 163 -7.51 15.90 -26.56
N LEU A 164 -6.68 15.29 -25.71
CA LEU A 164 -5.36 14.81 -26.13
C LEU A 164 -5.46 13.45 -26.85
N PHE A 165 -6.37 12.59 -26.40
CA PHE A 165 -6.56 11.26 -26.96
C PHE A 165 -7.19 11.28 -28.38
N ILE A 166 -8.03 12.27 -28.69
CA ILE A 166 -8.51 12.48 -30.07
C ILE A 166 -7.37 12.94 -30.98
N LYS A 167 -6.44 13.77 -30.49
CA LYS A 167 -5.31 14.28 -31.28
C LYS A 167 -4.29 13.18 -31.61
N GLU A 168 -4.02 12.26 -30.68
CA GLU A 168 -3.16 11.10 -30.95
C GLU A 168 -3.82 10.08 -31.89
N ARG A 169 -5.15 9.90 -31.83
CA ARG A 169 -5.88 9.07 -32.81
C ARG A 169 -5.85 9.65 -34.23
N MET A 170 -5.76 10.98 -34.38
CA MET A 170 -5.62 11.60 -35.71
C MET A 170 -4.21 11.42 -36.29
N LEU A 171 -3.15 11.57 -35.48
CA LEU A 171 -1.78 11.38 -35.97
C LEU A 171 -1.45 9.93 -36.34
N LYS A 172 -2.07 8.94 -35.70
CA LYS A 172 -1.76 7.52 -35.95
C LYS A 172 -2.47 6.91 -37.16
N ASN A 173 -3.50 7.57 -37.69
CA ASN A 173 -4.24 7.10 -38.87
C ASN A 173 -3.69 7.63 -40.21
N GLU A 174 -2.87 8.67 -40.20
CA GLU A 174 -2.27 9.20 -41.44
C GLU A 174 -1.04 8.38 -41.90
N GLY A 175 -0.44 7.56 -41.03
CA GLY A 175 0.78 6.79 -41.31
C GLY A 175 0.60 5.36 -41.84
N ARG A 176 -0.63 4.87 -42.06
CA ARG A 176 -0.90 3.47 -42.48
C ARG A 176 -1.53 3.35 -43.88
N LYS A 177 -1.31 4.31 -44.79
CA LYS A 177 -1.81 4.22 -46.17
C LYS A 177 -0.77 4.04 -47.28
N GLU A 178 0.53 3.92 -46.98
CA GLU A 178 1.55 3.97 -48.04
C GLU A 178 2.55 2.79 -48.14
N LYS A 179 2.29 1.62 -47.55
CA LYS A 179 3.15 0.43 -47.76
C LYS A 179 2.40 -0.87 -47.98
N GLY A 180 1.56 -0.89 -49.01
CA GLY A 180 0.81 -2.07 -49.41
C GLY A 180 0.57 -2.17 -50.91
N LEU A 181 1.59 -1.94 -51.75
CA LEU A 181 1.55 -2.37 -53.15
C LEU A 181 2.94 -2.40 -53.82
N GLU A 182 3.75 -3.42 -53.54
CA GLU A 182 4.72 -3.96 -54.51
C GLU A 182 5.32 -5.26 -53.98
N ALA A 183 4.68 -6.40 -54.30
CA ALA A 183 5.29 -7.73 -54.28
C ALA A 183 4.34 -8.76 -54.95
N VAL A 184 3.88 -8.48 -56.17
CA VAL A 184 3.36 -9.52 -57.09
C VAL A 184 3.66 -9.10 -58.54
N ARG A 185 4.91 -9.24 -58.97
CA ARG A 185 5.32 -9.91 -60.23
C ARG A 185 6.81 -9.85 -60.42
#